data_AF-A0A485A4S3-F1
#
_entry.id   AF-A0A485A4S3-F1
#
_cell.length_a   1.000
_cell.length_b   1.000
_cell.length_c   1.000
_cell.angle_alpha   90.00
_cell.angle_beta   90.00
_cell.angle_gamma   90.00
#
_symmetry.space_group_name_H-M   'P 1'
#
loop_
_entity.id
_entity.type
_entity.pdbx_description
1 polymer ?
#
loop_
_entity_poly.entity_id
_entity_poly.type
_entity_poly.pdbx_seq_one_letter_code
_entity_poly.pdbx_strand_id
1 'polypeptide(L)' 'MAIVSLTITEKGYCHSPSTGEIQLEHPLIAADILNPHQPKSAPGVIVEALARRQSRRLTGIQRDVLR' A
#
# COMPACT_ATOMS: atom_id res chain seq x y z
N MET A 1 15.01 -7.76 -7.19
CA MET A 1 13.65 -7.53 -6.64
C MET A 1 13.05 -8.86 -6.28
N ALA A 2 12.26 -8.92 -5.20
CA ALA A 2 11.49 -10.11 -4.83
C ALA A 2 10.01 -9.86 -5.13
N ILE A 3 9.29 -10.90 -5.56
CA ILE A 3 7.85 -10.85 -5.87
C ILE A 3 7.06 -11.01 -4.56
N VAL A 4 5.98 -10.25 -4.40
CA VAL A 4 4.96 -10.48 -3.37
C VAL A 4 3.79 -11.17 -4.04
N SER A 5 3.46 -12.39 -3.62
CA SER A 5 2.26 -13.12 -4.05
C SER A 5 1.14 -12.98 -3.02
N LEU A 6 -0.09 -13.00 -3.49
CA LEU A 6 -1.30 -12.98 -2.66
C LEU A 6 -2.17 -14.17 -3.04
N THR A 7 -2.70 -14.88 -2.04
CA THR A 7 -3.75 -15.88 -2.22
C THR A 7 -4.95 -15.46 -1.39
N ILE A 8 -5.65 -14.44 -1.89
CA ILE A 8 -6.85 -13.88 -1.27
C ILE A 8 -8.02 -14.02 -2.24
N THR A 9 -9.22 -14.16 -1.70
CA THR A 9 -10.45 -14.15 -2.50
C THR A 9 -10.66 -12.78 -3.15
N GLU A 10 -11.48 -12.68 -4.19
CA GLU A 10 -11.81 -11.43 -4.89
C GLU A 10 -12.24 -10.29 -3.92
N LYS A 11 -13.00 -10.63 -2.87
CA LYS A 11 -13.42 -9.68 -1.82
C LYS A 11 -12.25 -9.08 -1.03
N GLY A 12 -11.11 -9.77 -0.95
CA GLY A 12 -9.93 -9.32 -0.22
C GLY A 12 -9.21 -8.13 -0.84
N TYR A 13 -9.49 -7.82 -2.12
CA TYR A 13 -8.88 -6.70 -2.83
C TYR A 13 -9.56 -5.35 -2.56
N CYS A 14 -10.72 -5.34 -1.89
CA CYS A 14 -11.50 -4.14 -1.60
C CYS A 14 -11.78 -3.28 -2.85
N HIS A 15 -12.08 -3.92 -3.99
CA HIS A 15 -12.36 -3.26 -5.25
C HIS A 15 -13.77 -3.57 -5.75
N SER A 16 -14.32 -2.70 -6.60
CA SER A 16 -15.60 -2.87 -7.27
C SER A 16 -15.47 -3.91 -8.39
N PRO A 17 -16.21 -5.03 -8.35
CA PRO A 17 -16.12 -6.05 -9.40
C PRO A 17 -16.50 -5.53 -10.79
N SER A 18 -17.36 -4.51 -10.86
CA SER A 18 -17.85 -3.95 -12.12
C SER A 18 -16.90 -2.91 -12.72
N THR A 19 -16.11 -2.21 -11.91
CA THR A 19 -15.23 -1.13 -12.38
C THR A 19 -13.74 -1.43 -12.22
N GLY A 20 -13.36 -2.40 -11.40
CA GLY A 20 -11.95 -2.68 -11.07
C GLY A 20 -11.36 -1.70 -10.03
N GLU A 21 -12.09 -0.65 -9.65
CA GLU A 21 -11.58 0.43 -8.81
C GLU A 21 -11.64 0.10 -7.32
N ILE A 22 -10.70 0.65 -6.55
CA ILE A 22 -10.74 0.54 -5.08
C ILE A 22 -12.01 1.19 -4.54
N GLN A 23 -12.72 0.47 -3.68
CA GLN A 23 -13.88 0.98 -2.95
C GLN A 23 -13.38 1.79 -1.74
N LEU A 24 -13.34 3.11 -1.86
CA LEU A 24 -12.81 3.98 -0.81
C LEU A 24 -13.66 3.95 0.47
N GLU A 25 -14.98 3.80 0.31
CA GLU A 25 -15.94 3.63 1.40
C GLU A 25 -15.90 2.25 2.07
N HIS A 26 -15.13 1.28 1.55
CA HIS A 26 -14.98 -0.01 2.21
C HIS A 26 -14.34 0.19 3.60
N PRO A 27 -14.90 -0.38 4.70
CA PRO A 27 -14.45 -0.08 6.07
C PRO A 27 -12.95 -0.30 6.31
N LEU A 28 -12.35 -1.32 5.68
CA LEU A 28 -10.90 -1.55 5.77
C LEU A 28 -10.08 -0.48 5.05
N ILE A 29 -10.55 0.02 3.91
CA ILE A 29 -9.85 1.06 3.13
C ILE A 29 -9.97 2.40 3.86
N ALA A 30 -11.16 2.75 4.33
CA ALA A 30 -11.37 3.92 5.16
C ALA A 30 -10.49 3.91 6.43
N ALA A 31 -10.39 2.76 7.12
CA ALA A 31 -9.52 2.61 8.28
C ALA A 31 -8.02 2.76 7.93
N ASP A 32 -7.58 2.19 6.81
CA ASP A 32 -6.18 2.28 6.36
C ASP A 32 -5.81 3.71 5.93
N ILE A 33 -6.73 4.46 5.31
CA ILE A 33 -6.52 5.87 4.97
C ILE A 33 -6.33 6.71 6.24
N LEU A 34 -7.09 6.42 7.30
CA LEU A 34 -6.98 7.13 8.58
C LEU A 34 -5.70 6.77 9.34
N ASN A 35 -5.19 5.54 9.21
CA ASN A 35 -3.97 5.09 9.88
C ASN A 35 -3.03 4.34 8.91
N PRO A 36 -2.37 5.07 7.99
CA PRO A 36 -1.63 4.46 6.88
C PRO A 36 -0.39 3.68 7.31
N HIS A 37 0.12 3.92 8.52
CA HIS A 37 1.28 3.22 9.07
C HIS A 37 0.93 1.90 9.79
N GLN A 38 -0.36 1.60 9.96
CA GLN A 38 -0.86 0.35 10.53
C GLN A 38 -2.04 -0.20 9.70
N PRO A 39 -1.82 -0.46 8.39
CA PRO A 39 -2.88 -0.90 7.51
C PRO A 39 -3.29 -2.35 7.80
N LYS A 40 -4.55 -2.66 7.50
CA LYS A 40 -5.15 -3.98 7.66
C LYS A 40 -5.60 -4.59 6.34
N SER A 41 -5.88 -3.77 5.31
CA SER A 41 -6.22 -4.27 3.98
C SER A 41 -4.97 -4.75 3.24
N ALA A 42 -5.16 -5.70 2.32
CA ALA A 42 -4.08 -6.14 1.43
C ALA A 42 -3.43 -4.97 0.64
N PRO A 43 -4.20 -4.07 -0.03
CA PRO A 43 -3.60 -2.92 -0.69
C PRO A 43 -2.87 -1.98 0.27
N GLY A 44 -3.43 -1.71 1.46
CA GLY A 44 -2.79 -0.86 2.47
C GLY A 44 -1.43 -1.42 2.92
N VAL A 45 -1.35 -2.72 3.21
CA VAL A 45 -0.10 -3.39 3.60
C VAL A 45 0.95 -3.29 2.49
N ILE A 46 0.56 -3.48 1.23
CA ILE A 46 1.47 -3.35 0.08
C ILE A 46 1.98 -1.92 -0.04
N VAL A 47 1.10 -0.92 0.03
CA VAL A 47 1.44 0.50 -0.10
C VAL A 47 2.41 0.94 0.99
N GLU A 48 2.12 0.64 2.27
CA GLU A 48 3.02 0.99 3.38
C GLU A 48 4.38 0.29 3.25
N ALA A 49 4.41 -0.98 2.83
CA ALA A 49 5.66 -1.69 2.61
C ALA A 49 6.47 -1.08 1.45
N LEU A 50 5.82 -0.59 0.40
CA LEU A 50 6.48 0.14 -0.70
C LEU A 50 6.98 1.51 -0.26
N ALA A 51 6.20 2.25 0.53
CA ALA A 51 6.59 3.54 1.09
C ALA A 51 7.86 3.42 1.96
N ARG A 52 7.93 2.39 2.82
CA ARG A 52 9.12 2.08 3.62
C ARG A 52 10.33 1.70 2.78
N ARG A 53 10.13 0.97 1.68
CA ARG A 53 11.22 0.65 0.74
C ARG A 53 11.72 1.91 0.04
N GLN A 54 10.83 2.79 -0.37
CA GLN A 54 11.17 4.05 -1.01
C GLN A 54 11.94 4.97 -0.05
N SER A 55 11.48 5.13 1.20
CA SER A 55 12.18 5.96 2.19
C SER A 55 13.59 5.46 2.48
N ARG A 56 13.78 4.13 2.60
CA ARG A 56 15.11 3.52 2.76
C ARG A 56 16.04 3.74 1.56
N ARG A 57 15.49 3.75 0.34
CA ARG A 57 16.25 4.11 -0.86
C ARG A 57 16.67 5.58 -0.83
N LEU A 58 15.79 6.47 -0.37
CA LEU A 58 16.07 7.91 -0.25
C LEU A 58 17.04 8.24 0.90
N THR A 59 17.16 7.41 1.93
CA THR A 59 18.18 7.57 2.98
C THR A 59 19.56 7.03 2.57
N GLY A 60 19.62 6.06 1.67
CA GLY A 60 20.89 5.51 1.14
C GLY A 60 21.50 6.34 0.00
N ILE A 61 20.69 7.17 -0.66
CA ILE A 61 21.16 8.26 -1.53
C ILE A 61 21.15 9.50 -0.65
N GLN A 62 22.23 9.75 0.09
CA GLN A 62 22.36 11.00 0.84
C GLN A 62 22.02 12.16 -0.10
N ARG A 63 21.08 13.00 0.30
CA ARG A 63 20.56 14.15 -0.47
C ARG A 63 21.60 15.28 -0.54
N ASP A 64 22.88 14.94 -0.57
CA ASP A 64 24.03 15.85 -0.50
C ASP A 64 24.49 16.35 -1.87
N VAL A 65 23.77 15.99 -2.95
CA VAL A 65 24.07 16.46 -4.32
C VAL A 65 23.25 17.72 -4.69
N LEU A 66 22.45 18.28 -3.77
CA LEU A 66 21.67 19.50 -4.00
C LEU A 66 21.98 20.61 -2.99
N ARG A 67 23.26 20.77 -2.61
CA ARG A 67 23.78 22.00 -2.01
C ARG A 67 25.03 22.47 -2.72
#